data_AF-H2XQT8-F1
#
_entry.id   AF-H2XQT8-F1
#
_cell.length_a   1.000
_cell.length_b   1.000
_cell.length_c   1.000
_cell.angle_alpha   90.00
_cell.angle_beta   90.00
_cell.angle_gamma   90.00
#
_symmetry.space_group_name_H-M   'P 1'
#
loop_
_entity.id
_entity.type
_entity.pdbx_description
1 polymer ?
#
loop_
_entity_poly.entity_id
_entity_poly.type
_entity_poly.pdbx_seq_one_letter_code
_entity_poly.pdbx_strand_id
1 'polypeptide(L)'
;MKIPLILFVIFATTYADKVYHNITCNTIGMEFNTFVKHVRCPANCKLQYYKVWGNIRYNGYSQVCAAAIHDGQITNSGGKVTVYLYKGKRRYRGNLQHGIKSDSEYNFYGIAFNFRKMSACHHSDMVITDKVYSIDCPQNCSTEGHVYGTGVYRREHSTICASAIHDGVITRENGGKVTVYKVYVDHTGFNTTLQHGIRSYWGGWSGQGFQFKVPDKGN
;
A
#
# COMPACT_ATOMS: atom_id res chain seq x y z
N MET A 1 -49.98 39.20 7.81
CA MET A 1 -49.02 38.80 6.75
C MET A 1 -48.11 37.72 7.33
N LYS A 2 -48.35 36.44 7.01
CA LYS A 2 -47.57 35.30 7.53
C LYS A 2 -46.45 34.97 6.53
N ILE A 3 -45.20 35.14 6.94
CA ILE A 3 -44.03 34.72 6.15
C ILE A 3 -43.84 33.21 6.41
N PRO A 4 -43.84 32.34 5.39
CA PRO A 4 -43.58 30.92 5.61
C PRO A 4 -42.08 30.72 5.80
N LEU A 5 -41.72 30.03 6.89
CA LEU A 5 -40.35 29.60 7.16
C LEU A 5 -40.01 28.47 6.17
N ILE A 6 -39.39 28.81 5.04
CA ILE A 6 -38.85 27.82 4.12
C ILE A 6 -37.66 27.16 4.80
N LEU A 7 -37.83 25.90 5.21
CA LEU A 7 -36.79 25.05 5.75
C LEU A 7 -35.78 24.76 4.64
N PHE A 8 -34.72 25.56 4.54
CA PHE A 8 -33.56 25.23 3.70
C PHE A 8 -32.87 24.00 4.31
N VAL A 9 -33.21 22.81 3.81
CA VAL A 9 -32.40 21.62 4.00
C VAL A 9 -31.13 21.83 3.20
N ILE A 10 -30.12 22.44 3.84
CA ILE A 10 -28.78 22.53 3.26
C ILE A 10 -28.27 21.08 3.23
N PHE A 11 -28.34 20.44 2.07
CA PHE A 11 -27.58 19.22 1.80
C PHE A 11 -26.10 19.61 1.82
N ALA A 12 -25.52 19.66 3.01
CA ALA A 12 -24.08 19.62 3.18
C ALA A 12 -23.61 18.26 2.68
N THR A 13 -23.42 18.12 1.37
CA THR A 13 -22.47 17.14 0.85
C THR A 13 -21.12 17.61 1.36
N THR A 14 -20.80 17.16 2.58
CA THR A 14 -19.58 17.55 3.25
C THR A 14 -18.41 17.26 2.31
N TYR A 15 -17.45 18.17 2.23
CA TYR A 15 -16.22 18.04 1.44
C TYR A 15 -15.56 16.64 1.57
N ALA A 16 -15.79 15.94 2.68
CA ALA A 16 -15.41 14.56 2.94
C ALA A 16 -16.02 13.49 2.00
N ASP A 17 -17.16 13.74 1.33
CA ASP A 17 -17.74 12.81 0.35
C ASP A 17 -17.00 12.81 -1.00
N LYS A 18 -16.30 13.90 -1.37
CA LYS A 18 -15.50 13.98 -2.60
C LYS A 18 -14.21 13.15 -2.56
N VAL A 19 -13.84 12.63 -1.40
CA VAL A 19 -12.60 11.86 -1.20
C VAL A 19 -12.76 10.38 -1.58
N TYR A 20 -14.00 9.87 -1.60
CA TYR A 20 -14.27 8.45 -1.84
C TYR A 20 -14.63 8.18 -3.30
N HIS A 21 -13.87 7.28 -3.94
CA HIS A 21 -14.14 6.87 -5.31
C HIS A 21 -15.13 5.70 -5.33
N ASN A 22 -16.20 5.82 -6.11
CA ASN A 22 -17.11 4.71 -6.35
C ASN A 22 -16.38 3.59 -7.11
N ILE A 23 -16.49 2.36 -6.63
CA ILE A 23 -15.92 1.16 -7.27
C ILE A 23 -17.04 0.15 -7.56
N THR A 24 -16.71 -0.96 -8.24
CA THR A 24 -17.67 -2.06 -8.46
C THR A 24 -17.33 -3.23 -7.55
N CYS A 25 -18.24 -4.21 -7.43
CA CYS A 25 -17.93 -5.44 -6.68
C CYS A 25 -16.78 -6.26 -7.32
N ASN A 26 -16.42 -5.97 -8.58
CA ASN A 26 -15.33 -6.65 -9.29
C ASN A 26 -13.97 -5.99 -9.09
N THR A 27 -13.92 -4.77 -8.54
CA THR A 27 -12.66 -4.04 -8.34
C THR A 27 -11.76 -4.80 -7.36
N ILE A 28 -10.54 -5.11 -7.81
CA ILE A 28 -9.53 -5.83 -7.02
C ILE A 28 -8.45 -4.87 -6.49
N GLY A 29 -7.78 -5.28 -5.41
CA GLY A 29 -6.78 -4.42 -4.74
C GLY A 29 -5.63 -3.99 -5.65
N MET A 30 -5.22 -4.82 -6.61
CA MET A 30 -4.14 -4.52 -7.58
C MET A 30 -4.47 -3.44 -8.62
N GLU A 31 -5.71 -3.00 -8.72
CA GLU A 31 -6.07 -1.83 -9.53
C GLU A 31 -5.64 -0.51 -8.86
N PHE A 32 -5.23 -0.54 -7.59
CA PHE A 32 -4.76 0.65 -6.88
C PHE A 32 -3.23 0.73 -6.88
N ASN A 33 -2.73 1.95 -7.12
CA ASN A 33 -1.31 2.27 -7.21
C ASN A 33 -0.88 3.34 -6.19
N THR A 34 -1.64 3.49 -5.10
CA THR A 34 -1.38 4.42 -4.00
C THR A 34 -1.41 3.67 -2.67
N PHE A 35 -0.69 4.14 -1.65
CA PHE A 35 -0.67 3.45 -0.34
C PHE A 35 -2.01 3.51 0.39
N VAL A 36 -2.84 4.52 0.10
CA VAL A 36 -4.16 4.69 0.72
C VAL A 36 -5.15 4.99 -0.38
N LYS A 37 -6.24 4.20 -0.43
CA LYS A 37 -7.36 4.43 -1.35
C LYS A 37 -8.66 4.52 -0.57
N HIS A 38 -9.37 5.62 -0.74
CA HIS A 38 -10.71 5.80 -0.20
C HIS A 38 -11.72 5.39 -1.27
N VAL A 39 -12.54 4.37 -0.98
CA VAL A 39 -13.49 3.81 -1.94
C VAL A 39 -14.89 3.69 -1.35
N ARG A 40 -15.90 3.77 -2.21
CA ARG A 40 -17.28 3.49 -1.86
C ARG A 40 -17.71 2.22 -2.58
N CYS A 41 -17.97 1.18 -1.79
CA CYS A 41 -18.50 -0.09 -2.26
C CYS A 41 -20.02 0.00 -2.48
N PRO A 42 -20.54 -0.51 -3.61
CA PRO A 42 -21.97 -0.63 -3.80
C PRO A 42 -22.55 -1.72 -2.88
N ALA A 43 -23.87 -1.72 -2.75
CA ALA A 43 -24.58 -2.81 -2.08
C ALA A 43 -24.49 -4.12 -2.88
N ASN A 44 -24.82 -5.23 -2.22
CA ASN A 44 -24.89 -6.56 -2.81
C ASN A 44 -23.54 -7.08 -3.32
N CYS A 45 -22.46 -6.65 -2.66
CA CYS A 45 -21.13 -7.24 -2.82
C CYS A 45 -20.90 -8.48 -1.93
N LYS A 46 -21.96 -9.27 -1.62
CA LYS A 46 -21.97 -10.62 -0.98
C LYS A 46 -22.65 -11.63 -1.94
N LEU A 47 -21.88 -12.33 -2.77
CA LEU A 47 -22.23 -13.33 -3.77
C LEU A 47 -21.38 -14.57 -3.52
N GLN A 48 -21.90 -15.73 -3.90
CA GLN A 48 -21.27 -17.03 -3.65
C GLN A 48 -19.90 -17.22 -4.35
N TYR A 49 -19.59 -16.41 -5.38
CA TYR A 49 -18.43 -16.60 -6.25
C TYR A 49 -17.35 -15.52 -6.14
N TYR A 50 -17.22 -14.85 -4.98
CA TYR A 50 -16.14 -13.90 -4.82
C TYR A 50 -14.78 -14.52 -4.62
N LYS A 51 -13.80 -13.77 -5.10
CA LYS A 51 -12.39 -14.11 -5.06
C LYS A 51 -11.76 -13.28 -3.93
N VAL A 52 -11.60 -13.90 -2.77
CA VAL A 52 -10.96 -13.31 -1.60
C VAL A 52 -9.90 -14.28 -1.10
N TRP A 53 -8.67 -13.82 -0.92
CA TRP A 53 -7.58 -14.62 -0.36
C TRP A 53 -6.96 -13.92 0.84
N GLY A 54 -6.89 -14.66 1.94
CA GLY A 54 -6.35 -14.16 3.20
C GLY A 54 -7.38 -13.61 4.17
N ASN A 55 -6.88 -13.22 5.34
CA ASN A 55 -7.64 -12.73 6.49
C ASN A 55 -6.82 -11.64 7.17
N ILE A 56 -7.43 -10.50 7.53
CA ILE A 56 -6.79 -9.26 8.00
C ILE A 56 -5.89 -8.60 6.94
N ARG A 57 -5.15 -9.41 6.18
CA ARG A 57 -4.26 -9.08 5.08
C ARG A 57 -4.76 -9.86 3.87
N TYR A 58 -5.16 -9.15 2.83
CA TYR A 58 -5.72 -9.73 1.61
C TYR A 58 -4.73 -9.57 0.47
N ASN A 59 -4.54 -10.59 -0.36
CA ASN A 59 -3.68 -10.43 -1.54
C ASN A 59 -4.34 -9.47 -2.56
N GLY A 60 -3.54 -8.89 -3.45
CA GLY A 60 -4.01 -7.87 -4.40
C GLY A 60 -5.06 -8.37 -5.40
N TYR A 61 -5.16 -9.67 -5.64
CA TYR A 61 -6.19 -10.26 -6.49
C TYR A 61 -7.57 -10.31 -5.82
N SER A 62 -7.65 -10.07 -4.51
CA SER A 62 -8.91 -10.11 -3.78
C SER A 62 -9.82 -8.95 -4.18
N GLN A 63 -11.12 -9.23 -4.35
CA GLN A 63 -12.15 -8.22 -4.57
C GLN A 63 -12.32 -7.37 -3.30
N VAL A 64 -12.18 -6.05 -3.45
CA VAL A 64 -12.05 -5.11 -2.33
C VAL A 64 -13.31 -5.10 -1.46
N CYS A 65 -14.50 -5.04 -2.07
CA CYS A 65 -15.76 -4.96 -1.33
C CYS A 65 -16.11 -6.27 -0.62
N ALA A 66 -15.84 -7.41 -1.26
CA ALA A 66 -15.99 -8.71 -0.62
C ALA A 66 -15.00 -8.88 0.55
N ALA A 67 -13.74 -8.46 0.37
CA ALA A 67 -12.76 -8.44 1.45
C ALA A 67 -13.17 -7.50 2.59
N ALA A 68 -13.77 -6.34 2.30
CA ALA A 68 -14.22 -5.39 3.30
C ALA A 68 -15.39 -5.94 4.14
N ILE A 69 -16.32 -6.67 3.50
CA ILE A 69 -17.37 -7.41 4.21
C ILE A 69 -16.76 -8.55 5.03
N HIS A 70 -15.84 -9.32 4.44
CA HIS A 70 -15.13 -10.39 5.14
C HIS A 70 -14.42 -9.88 6.40
N ASP A 71 -13.76 -8.72 6.32
CA ASP A 71 -13.07 -8.08 7.44
C ASP A 71 -14.00 -7.40 8.46
N GLY A 72 -15.30 -7.26 8.13
CA GLY A 72 -16.30 -6.61 8.97
C GLY A 72 -16.30 -5.09 8.93
N GLN A 73 -15.65 -4.48 7.93
CA GLN A 73 -15.60 -3.01 7.77
C GLN A 73 -16.93 -2.43 7.28
N ILE A 74 -17.66 -3.20 6.47
CA ILE A 74 -18.96 -2.86 5.92
C ILE A 74 -19.86 -4.10 5.92
N THR A 75 -21.17 -3.89 5.79
CA THR A 75 -22.13 -4.97 5.55
C THR A 75 -22.40 -5.12 4.05
N ASN A 76 -23.27 -6.08 3.68
CA ASN A 76 -23.69 -6.23 2.28
C ASN A 76 -24.49 -5.01 1.75
N SER A 77 -24.81 -4.03 2.58
CA SER A 77 -25.40 -2.77 2.15
C SER A 77 -24.40 -1.84 1.46
N GLY A 78 -23.11 -2.20 1.41
CA GLY A 78 -22.05 -1.37 0.86
C GLY A 78 -21.60 -0.29 1.85
N GLY A 79 -20.83 0.69 1.37
CA GLY A 79 -20.37 1.80 2.21
C GLY A 79 -18.97 2.30 1.88
N LYS A 80 -18.53 3.28 2.67
CA LYS A 80 -17.19 3.88 2.58
C LYS A 80 -16.17 2.96 3.24
N VAL A 81 -15.06 2.73 2.55
CA VAL A 81 -13.95 1.90 3.02
C VAL A 81 -12.64 2.62 2.72
N THR A 82 -11.69 2.56 3.65
CA THR A 82 -10.31 2.99 3.40
C THR A 82 -9.43 1.76 3.27
N VAL A 83 -8.77 1.64 2.13
CA VAL A 83 -7.90 0.52 1.77
C VAL A 83 -6.45 0.98 1.92
N TYR A 84 -5.66 0.24 2.69
CA TYR A 84 -4.23 0.48 2.86
C TYR A 84 -3.43 -0.59 2.12
N LEU A 85 -2.58 -0.17 1.19
CA LEU A 85 -1.81 -1.04 0.30
C LEU A 85 -0.34 -1.12 0.69
N TYR A 86 0.26 -2.28 0.46
CA TYR A 86 1.64 -2.58 0.85
C TYR A 86 2.19 -3.78 0.06
N LYS A 87 3.47 -4.10 0.27
CA LYS A 87 4.09 -5.32 -0.26
C LYS A 87 3.42 -6.59 0.30
N GLY A 88 2.99 -7.49 -0.58
CA GLY A 88 2.43 -8.78 -0.22
C GLY A 88 3.39 -9.71 0.53
N LYS A 89 2.82 -10.71 1.22
CA LYS A 89 3.56 -11.82 1.83
C LYS A 89 3.40 -13.06 0.97
N ARG A 90 4.33 -14.00 1.10
CA ARG A 90 4.26 -15.28 0.38
C ARG A 90 3.02 -16.11 0.73
N ARG A 91 2.59 -16.07 1.99
CA ARG A 91 1.51 -16.91 2.52
C ARG A 91 0.38 -16.08 3.12
N TYR A 92 -0.85 -16.50 2.86
CA TYR A 92 -2.12 -15.98 3.36
C TYR A 92 -2.96 -17.14 3.86
N ARG A 93 -3.55 -16.97 5.04
CA ARG A 93 -4.49 -17.93 5.61
C ARG A 93 -5.91 -17.43 5.35
N GLY A 94 -6.70 -18.23 4.64
CA GLY A 94 -8.13 -18.00 4.47
C GLY A 94 -8.95 -18.57 5.63
N ASN A 95 -10.15 -18.03 5.82
CA ASN A 95 -11.15 -18.48 6.77
C ASN A 95 -12.57 -18.07 6.33
N LEU A 96 -13.59 -18.38 7.12
CA LEU A 96 -14.95 -17.89 6.91
C LEU A 96 -15.22 -16.78 7.93
N GLN A 97 -15.50 -15.57 7.46
CA GLN A 97 -15.87 -14.43 8.31
C GLN A 97 -17.00 -13.63 7.66
N HIS A 98 -17.96 -13.16 8.48
CA HIS A 98 -19.10 -12.35 8.03
C HIS A 98 -19.88 -12.94 6.84
N GLY A 99 -19.83 -14.27 6.71
CA GLY A 99 -20.47 -15.05 5.65
C GLY A 99 -19.79 -14.95 4.27
N ILE A 100 -18.52 -14.56 4.22
CA ILE A 100 -17.66 -14.68 3.03
C ILE A 100 -16.54 -15.66 3.37
N LYS A 101 -16.34 -16.65 2.50
CA LYS A 101 -15.20 -17.56 2.56
C LYS A 101 -14.02 -16.90 1.85
N SER A 102 -12.89 -16.77 2.53
CA SER A 102 -11.61 -16.47 1.93
C SER A 102 -10.76 -17.73 1.79
N ASP A 103 -10.00 -17.79 0.70
CA ASP A 103 -9.07 -18.86 0.40
C ASP A 103 -7.68 -18.60 0.96
N SER A 104 -6.92 -19.68 1.13
CA SER A 104 -5.50 -19.58 1.46
C SER A 104 -4.68 -19.48 0.18
N GLU A 105 -3.55 -18.78 0.25
CA GLU A 105 -2.60 -18.64 -0.86
C GLU A 105 -1.19 -18.82 -0.29
N TYR A 106 -0.32 -19.56 -0.97
CA TYR A 106 0.99 -19.97 -0.43
C TYR A 106 2.18 -19.49 -1.25
N ASN A 107 1.95 -18.88 -2.41
CA ASN A 107 3.00 -18.42 -3.30
C ASN A 107 2.68 -17.07 -4.00
N PHE A 108 2.29 -16.06 -3.22
CA PHE A 108 1.99 -14.74 -3.76
C PHE A 108 3.15 -13.74 -3.61
N TYR A 109 3.53 -13.13 -4.72
CA TYR A 109 4.51 -12.04 -4.78
C TYR A 109 3.89 -10.87 -5.56
N GLY A 110 3.26 -9.95 -4.84
CA GLY A 110 2.58 -8.81 -5.43
C GLY A 110 2.22 -7.80 -4.36
N ILE A 111 1.27 -6.91 -4.64
CA ILE A 111 0.75 -6.00 -3.62
C ILE A 111 -0.36 -6.67 -2.82
N ALA A 112 -0.57 -6.21 -1.60
CA ALA A 112 -1.63 -6.67 -0.73
C ALA A 112 -2.23 -5.49 0.00
N PHE A 113 -3.40 -5.70 0.59
CA PHE A 113 -4.12 -4.65 1.26
C PHE A 113 -4.78 -5.10 2.56
N ASN A 114 -5.12 -4.14 3.41
CA ASN A 114 -5.98 -4.32 4.56
C ASN A 114 -6.79 -3.05 4.81
N PHE A 115 -7.56 -3.05 5.89
CA PHE A 115 -8.43 -1.95 6.27
C PHE A 115 -8.01 -1.25 7.56
N ARG A 116 -6.78 -1.52 8.03
CA ARG A 116 -6.19 -0.91 9.22
C ARG A 116 -4.99 -0.08 8.81
N LYS A 117 -4.90 1.17 9.26
CA LYS A 117 -3.80 2.06 8.91
C LYS A 117 -2.45 1.38 9.21
N MET A 118 -1.59 1.35 8.21
CA MET A 118 -0.21 0.88 8.36
C MET A 118 0.75 2.06 8.42
N SER A 119 1.81 1.90 9.21
CA SER A 119 2.92 2.86 9.23
C SER A 119 3.62 2.88 7.88
N ALA A 120 4.02 4.06 7.42
CA ALA A 120 4.84 4.22 6.23
C ALA A 120 6.24 3.59 6.38
N CYS A 121 6.68 3.24 7.59
CA CYS A 121 7.88 2.43 7.81
C CYS A 121 7.83 1.06 7.08
N HIS A 122 6.62 0.53 6.82
CA HIS A 122 6.41 -0.72 6.09
C HIS A 122 6.20 -0.53 4.58
N HIS A 123 6.17 0.70 4.08
CA HIS A 123 5.94 0.95 2.66
C HIS A 123 7.15 0.50 1.84
N SER A 124 6.85 -0.18 0.74
CA SER A 124 7.81 -0.64 -0.26
C SER A 124 7.42 -0.01 -1.59
N ASP A 125 8.41 0.16 -2.45
CA ASP A 125 8.23 0.67 -3.81
C ASP A 125 7.32 -0.23 -4.68
N MET A 126 6.93 -1.42 -4.19
CA MET A 126 5.97 -2.32 -4.85
C MET A 126 4.59 -1.73 -5.15
N VAL A 127 4.12 -0.75 -4.37
CA VAL A 127 2.75 -0.23 -4.48
C VAL A 127 2.61 0.87 -5.53
N ILE A 128 3.50 1.86 -5.48
CA ILE A 128 3.43 3.02 -6.37
C ILE A 128 3.91 2.64 -7.77
N THR A 129 3.24 3.14 -8.81
CA THR A 129 3.63 2.90 -10.21
C THR A 129 4.43 4.04 -10.82
N ASP A 130 4.31 5.24 -10.28
CA ASP A 130 4.96 6.44 -10.81
C ASP A 130 6.47 6.31 -10.76
N LYS A 131 7.15 6.75 -11.83
CA LYS A 131 8.62 6.70 -11.92
C LYS A 131 9.31 7.51 -10.83
N VAL A 132 8.69 8.59 -10.41
CA VAL A 132 9.14 9.47 -9.33
C VAL A 132 7.96 9.82 -8.45
N TYR A 133 8.12 9.69 -7.14
CA TYR A 133 7.09 10.06 -6.17
C TYR A 133 7.73 10.45 -4.84
N SER A 134 6.96 11.09 -3.97
CA SER A 134 7.39 11.38 -2.60
C SER A 134 6.60 10.60 -1.57
N ILE A 135 7.22 10.30 -0.45
CA ILE A 135 6.61 9.68 0.72
C ILE A 135 7.08 10.38 2.00
N ASP A 136 6.18 10.56 2.95
CA ASP A 136 6.53 11.04 4.29
C ASP A 136 6.86 9.86 5.19
N CYS A 137 8.13 9.77 5.60
CA CYS A 137 8.64 8.75 6.51
C CYS A 137 8.47 9.20 7.96
N PRO A 138 7.82 8.39 8.82
CA PRO A 138 7.73 8.65 10.25
C PRO A 138 9.10 8.60 10.93
N GLN A 139 9.17 9.17 12.13
CA GLN A 139 10.29 8.96 13.03
C GLN A 139 10.41 7.49 13.43
N ASN A 140 11.61 7.07 13.80
CA ASN A 140 11.94 5.78 14.37
C ASN A 140 11.64 4.56 13.46
N CYS A 141 11.54 4.75 12.15
CA CYS A 141 11.54 3.63 11.22
C CYS A 141 12.86 2.86 11.32
N SER A 142 12.84 1.62 11.82
CA SER A 142 14.03 0.77 11.96
C SER A 142 13.69 -0.69 11.69
N THR A 143 14.53 -1.36 10.88
CA THR A 143 14.62 -2.83 10.71
C THR A 143 13.33 -3.64 10.50
N GLU A 144 12.21 -3.02 10.12
CA GLU A 144 10.97 -3.74 9.76
C GLU A 144 11.07 -4.52 8.43
N GLY A 145 12.21 -4.44 7.75
CA GLY A 145 12.54 -5.19 6.54
C GLY A 145 14.05 -5.23 6.31
N HIS A 146 14.50 -6.30 5.67
CA HIS A 146 15.89 -6.44 5.21
C HIS A 146 16.14 -5.45 4.07
N VAL A 147 17.02 -4.48 4.26
CA VAL A 147 17.46 -3.56 3.19
C VAL A 147 18.46 -4.31 2.31
N TYR A 148 18.25 -4.34 1.00
CA TYR A 148 19.17 -4.96 0.04
C TYR A 148 19.63 -3.93 -0.98
N GLY A 149 20.95 -3.78 -1.09
CA GLY A 149 21.58 -2.77 -1.95
C GLY A 149 22.11 -1.56 -1.18
N THR A 150 22.95 -0.77 -1.87
CA THR A 150 23.55 0.48 -1.39
C THR A 150 23.52 1.48 -2.55
N GLY A 151 22.96 2.68 -2.35
CA GLY A 151 22.72 3.67 -3.41
C GLY A 151 21.53 3.31 -4.32
N VAL A 152 21.39 2.04 -4.69
CA VAL A 152 20.18 1.47 -5.29
C VAL A 152 19.68 0.32 -4.44
N TYR A 153 18.38 0.30 -4.15
CA TYR A 153 17.75 -0.65 -3.23
C TYR A 153 16.75 -1.54 -3.96
N ARG A 154 16.76 -2.84 -3.64
CA ARG A 154 15.86 -3.81 -4.29
C ARG A 154 14.40 -3.57 -3.85
N ARG A 155 13.53 -3.28 -4.83
CA ARG A 155 12.10 -2.96 -4.66
C ARG A 155 11.35 -4.00 -3.84
N GLU A 156 11.60 -5.28 -4.12
CA GLU A 156 10.85 -6.40 -3.55
C GLU A 156 11.22 -6.70 -2.11
N HIS A 157 12.36 -6.24 -1.59
CA HIS A 157 12.83 -6.65 -0.26
C HIS A 157 13.06 -5.50 0.70
N SER A 158 13.38 -4.31 0.18
CA SER A 158 13.68 -3.14 0.98
C SER A 158 12.43 -2.30 1.23
N THR A 159 12.31 -1.73 2.44
CA THR A 159 11.32 -0.67 2.72
C THR A 159 11.91 0.69 2.38
N ILE A 160 11.06 1.61 1.95
CA ILE A 160 11.52 2.92 1.45
C ILE A 160 12.18 3.72 2.58
N CYS A 161 11.56 3.81 3.75
CA CYS A 161 12.07 4.63 4.85
C CYS A 161 13.35 4.08 5.47
N ALA A 162 13.50 2.76 5.60
CA ALA A 162 14.76 2.19 6.10
C ALA A 162 15.90 2.37 5.09
N SER A 163 15.61 2.22 3.79
CA SER A 163 16.57 2.53 2.73
C SER A 163 16.94 4.02 2.71
N ALA A 164 15.99 4.92 2.97
CA ALA A 164 16.24 6.37 2.98
C ALA A 164 17.14 6.79 4.16
N ILE A 165 16.94 6.18 5.34
CA ILE A 165 17.86 6.34 6.48
C ILE A 165 19.23 5.76 6.11
N HIS A 166 19.27 4.54 5.56
CA HIS A 166 20.52 3.92 5.12
C HIS A 166 21.30 4.84 4.17
N ASP A 167 20.64 5.42 3.17
CA ASP A 167 21.24 6.33 2.18
C ASP A 167 21.61 7.72 2.76
N GLY A 168 21.18 8.03 3.98
CA GLY A 168 21.46 9.29 4.66
C GLY A 168 20.62 10.48 4.18
N VAL A 169 19.55 10.25 3.40
CA VAL A 169 18.68 11.34 2.92
C VAL A 169 17.69 11.83 3.98
N ILE A 170 17.46 11.03 5.02
CA ILE A 170 16.73 11.39 6.24
C ILE A 170 17.41 10.75 7.46
N THR A 171 17.14 11.24 8.67
CA THR A 171 17.58 10.61 9.91
C THR A 171 16.48 9.78 10.55
N ARG A 172 16.85 8.81 11.38
CA ARG A 172 15.88 7.97 12.09
C ARG A 172 15.02 8.79 13.05
N GLU A 173 15.62 9.74 13.73
CA GLU A 173 15.01 10.53 14.80
C GLU A 173 13.99 11.51 14.24
N ASN A 174 14.22 12.05 13.04
CA ASN A 174 13.37 13.08 12.44
C ASN A 174 12.40 12.51 11.40
N GLY A 175 12.74 11.41 10.73
CA GLY A 175 12.02 10.97 9.53
C GLY A 175 12.07 12.08 8.47
N GLY A 176 10.99 12.22 7.71
CA GLY A 176 10.81 13.33 6.77
C GLY A 176 10.31 12.91 5.39
N LYS A 177 10.12 13.90 4.52
CA LYS A 177 9.69 13.70 3.15
C LYS A 177 10.85 13.23 2.28
N VAL A 178 10.67 12.10 1.61
CA VAL A 178 11.67 11.46 0.75
C VAL A 178 11.15 11.42 -0.68
N THR A 179 11.97 11.79 -1.65
CA THR A 179 11.70 11.58 -3.08
C THR A 179 12.36 10.29 -3.53
N VAL A 180 11.57 9.43 -4.18
CA VAL A 180 11.98 8.11 -4.66
C VAL A 180 12.02 8.12 -6.17
N TYR A 181 13.12 7.61 -6.74
CA TYR A 181 13.30 7.39 -8.17
C TYR A 181 13.35 5.89 -8.44
N LYS A 182 12.42 5.38 -9.25
CA LYS A 182 12.46 4.00 -9.73
C LYS A 182 13.55 3.84 -10.78
N VAL A 183 14.32 2.78 -10.67
CA VAL A 183 15.41 2.45 -11.60
C VAL A 183 15.37 0.98 -11.96
N TYR A 184 16.00 0.63 -13.07
CA TYR A 184 16.30 -0.75 -13.43
C TYR A 184 17.81 -0.96 -13.32
N VAL A 185 18.23 -2.07 -12.71
CA VAL A 185 19.63 -2.46 -12.65
C VAL A 185 19.84 -3.73 -13.48
N ASP A 186 20.96 -3.78 -14.19
CA ASP A 186 21.38 -4.95 -14.95
C ASP A 186 22.59 -5.60 -14.26
N HIS A 187 22.40 -6.80 -13.73
CA HIS A 187 23.41 -7.64 -13.09
C HIS A 187 24.43 -6.89 -12.20
N THR A 188 23.94 -5.95 -11.39
CA THR A 188 24.80 -5.14 -10.53
C THR A 188 24.98 -5.83 -9.19
N GLY A 189 26.24 -6.03 -8.77
CA GLY A 189 26.58 -6.57 -7.45
C GLY A 189 26.63 -5.45 -6.42
N PHE A 190 25.95 -5.63 -5.29
CA PHE A 190 25.98 -4.70 -4.17
C PHE A 190 26.65 -5.33 -2.96
N ASN A 191 27.52 -4.58 -2.29
CA ASN A 191 28.15 -5.00 -1.05
C ASN A 191 27.20 -4.78 0.15
N THR A 192 27.30 -5.66 1.14
CA THR A 192 26.72 -5.42 2.48
C THR A 192 27.38 -4.19 3.08
N THR A 193 26.59 -3.19 3.49
CA THR A 193 27.12 -2.02 4.20
C THR A 193 26.33 -1.73 5.47
N LEU A 194 26.94 -1.00 6.40
CA LEU A 194 26.28 -0.45 7.58
C LEU A 194 26.38 1.07 7.48
N GLN A 195 25.26 1.73 7.23
CA GLN A 195 25.20 3.18 7.05
C GLN A 195 24.07 3.74 7.92
N HIS A 196 24.36 4.83 8.63
CA HIS A 196 23.38 5.53 9.47
C HIS A 196 22.59 4.60 10.41
N GLY A 197 23.25 3.58 10.95
CA GLY A 197 22.65 2.60 11.86
C GLY A 197 21.76 1.54 11.20
N ILE A 198 21.67 1.51 9.87
CA ILE A 198 20.93 0.49 9.10
C ILE A 198 21.93 -0.42 8.38
N ARG A 199 21.78 -1.72 8.55
CA ARG A 199 22.55 -2.72 7.79
C ARG A 199 21.80 -3.05 6.49
N SER A 200 22.46 -2.87 5.35
CA SER A 200 22.04 -3.45 4.08
C SER A 200 22.74 -4.78 3.83
N TYR A 201 22.12 -5.64 3.03
CA TYR A 201 22.65 -6.96 2.68
C TYR A 201 23.07 -7.00 1.21
N TRP A 202 24.17 -7.72 0.97
CA TRP A 202 24.68 -8.03 -0.36
C TRP A 202 23.68 -8.83 -1.19
N GLY A 203 23.76 -8.63 -2.50
CA GLY A 203 23.13 -9.46 -3.52
C GLY A 203 23.36 -8.88 -4.90
N GLY A 204 23.57 -9.74 -5.89
CA GLY A 204 23.47 -9.37 -7.31
C GLY A 204 22.05 -9.61 -7.79
N TRP A 205 21.46 -8.63 -8.48
CA TRP A 205 20.16 -8.85 -9.14
C TRP A 205 20.06 -8.02 -10.43
N SER A 206 19.23 -8.52 -11.33
CA SER A 206 18.68 -7.74 -12.44
C SER A 206 17.21 -7.49 -12.14
N GLY A 207 16.76 -6.25 -12.31
CA GLY A 207 15.36 -5.93 -12.07
C GLY A 207 15.12 -4.55 -11.50
N GLN A 208 13.89 -4.37 -11.01
CA GLN A 208 13.42 -3.10 -10.47
C GLN A 208 14.07 -2.79 -9.12
N GLY A 209 14.63 -1.59 -9.02
CA GLY A 209 15.15 -0.99 -7.81
C GLY A 209 14.61 0.42 -7.63
N PHE A 210 15.04 1.05 -6.55
CA PHE A 210 14.77 2.46 -6.30
C PHE A 210 15.96 3.11 -5.63
N GLN A 211 16.09 4.42 -5.81
CA GLN A 211 17.13 5.25 -5.23
C GLN A 211 16.57 6.62 -4.85
N PHE A 212 17.38 7.42 -4.15
CA PHE A 212 16.97 8.74 -3.65
C PHE A 212 17.69 9.91 -4.31
N LYS A 213 18.72 9.61 -5.12
CA LYS A 213 19.38 10.59 -5.98
C LYS A 213 18.73 10.57 -7.36
N VAL A 214 18.72 11.73 -8.02
CA VAL A 214 18.30 11.82 -9.42
C VAL A 214 19.14 10.83 -10.23
N PRO A 215 18.54 9.90 -10.98
CA PRO A 215 19.30 9.03 -11.87
C PRO A 215 20.06 9.88 -12.88
N ASP A 216 21.33 9.55 -13.11
CA ASP A 216 22.07 10.16 -14.21
C ASP A 216 21.26 9.97 -15.49
N LYS A 217 21.08 11.05 -16.25
CA LYS A 217 20.53 10.94 -17.60
C LYS A 217 21.56 10.17 -18.42
N GLY A 218 21.42 8.85 -18.48
CA GLY A 218 22.24 8.04 -19.37
C GLY A 218 22.09 8.56 -20.81
N ASN A 219 23.22 8.76 -21.47
CA ASN A 219 23.34 8.95 -22.92
C ASN A 219 22.60 7.84 -23.68
#